data_AF-A0A419QLM7-F1
#
_entry.id   AF-A0A419QLM7-F1
#
_cell.length_a   1.000
_cell.length_b   1.000
_cell.length_c   1.000
_cell.angle_alpha   90.00
_cell.angle_beta   90.00
_cell.angle_gamma   90.00
#
_symmetry.space_group_name_H-M   'P 1'
#
loop_
_entity.id
_entity.type
_entity.pdbx_description
1 polymer ?
#
loop_
_entity_poly.entity_id
_entity_poly.type
_entity_poly.pdbx_seq_one_letter_code
_entity_poly.pdbx_strand_id
1 'polypeptide(L)' 'MCLAVPVKVLEVKGEHAKVDFGGGIVREVNVSFVDVKVGET' A
#
# COMPACT_ATOMS: atom_id res chain seq x y z
N MET A 1 20.93 -7.07 3.64
CA MET A 1 20.39 -5.78 4.09
C MET A 1 19.34 -5.36 3.06
N CYS A 2 18.09 -5.12 3.47
CA CYS A 2 16.98 -4.80 2.55
C CYS A 2 16.54 -3.35 2.76
N LEU A 3 16.20 -2.66 1.67
CA LEU A 3 15.60 -1.33 1.69
C LEU A 3 14.12 -1.47 1.35
N ALA A 4 13.25 -1.05 2.27
CA ALA A 4 11.82 -0.94 1.98
C ALA A 4 11.59 0.25 1.03
N VAL A 5 10.72 0.05 0.05
CA VAL A 5 10.26 1.12 -0.84
C VAL A 5 8.94 1.65 -0.26
N PRO A 6 8.84 2.93 0.11
CA PRO A 6 7.59 3.52 0.60
C PRO A 6 6.55 3.58 -0.53
N VAL A 7 5.28 3.39 -0.19
CA VAL A 7 4.18 3.31 -1.18
C VAL A 7 2.96 4.04 -0.65
N LYS A 8 2.25 4.76 -1.52
CA LYS A 8 1.08 5.52 -1.08
C LYS A 8 -0.18 4.67 -1.11
N VAL A 9 -0.91 4.59 -0.01
CA VAL A 9 -2.21 3.91 0.03
C VAL A 9 -3.28 4.77 -0.66
N LEU A 10 -3.90 4.23 -1.71
CA LEU A 10 -4.95 4.89 -2.48
C LEU A 10 -6.35 4.49 -2.02
N GLU A 11 -6.55 3.21 -1.68
CA GLU A 11 -7.85 2.65 -1.32
C GLU A 11 -7.66 1.42 -0.43
N VAL A 12 -8.55 1.20 0.55
CA VAL A 12 -8.54 0.01 1.42
C VAL A 12 -9.88 -0.72 1.29
N LYS A 13 -9.82 -2.02 1.00
CA LYS A 13 -10.97 -2.92 0.79
C LYS A 13 -10.81 -4.18 1.64
N GLY A 14 -11.34 -4.13 2.86
CA GLY A 14 -11.21 -5.24 3.80
C GLY A 14 -9.73 -5.54 4.07
N GLU A 15 -9.29 -6.73 3.70
CA GLU A 15 -7.91 -7.21 3.91
C GLU A 15 -6.93 -6.82 2.80
N HIS A 16 -7.38 -6.15 1.75
CA HIS A 16 -6.54 -5.74 0.63
C HIS A 16 -6.55 -4.22 0.48
N ALA A 17 -5.41 -3.64 0.11
CA ALA A 17 -5.27 -2.22 -0.19
C ALA A 17 -4.69 -2.02 -1.59
N LYS A 18 -5.21 -1.01 -2.31
CA LYS A 18 -4.54 -0.50 -3.52
C LYS A 18 -3.50 0.52 -3.11
N VAL A 19 -2.28 0.32 -3.56
CA VAL A 19 -1.14 1.20 -3.28
C VAL A 19 -0.45 1.62 -4.58
N ASP A 20 0.11 2.82 -4.59
CA ASP A 20 0.95 3.35 -5.66
C ASP A 20 2.43 3.30 -5.25
N PHE A 21 3.23 2.59 -6.04
CA PHE A 21 4.68 2.48 -5.87
C PHE A 21 5.43 3.70 -6.44
N GLY A 22 4.71 4.71 -6.94
CA GLY A 22 5.26 5.85 -7.66
C GLY A 22 5.25 5.62 -9.17
N GLY A 23 5.21 6.73 -9.93
CA GLY A 23 5.17 6.67 -11.39
C GLY A 23 3.87 6.09 -11.97
N GLY A 24 2.80 5.98 -11.17
CA GLY A 24 1.50 5.45 -11.59
C GLY A 24 1.39 3.92 -11.54
N ILE A 25 2.31 3.24 -10.85
CA ILE A 25 2.30 1.78 -10.72
C ILE A 25 1.42 1.40 -9.53
N VAL A 26 0.16 1.08 -9.83
CA VAL A 26 -0.82 0.67 -8.83
C VAL A 26 -0.87 -0.86 -8.70
N ARG A 27 -0.79 -1.36 -7.47
CA ARG A 27 -0.96 -2.79 -7.14
C ARG A 27 -1.90 -2.97 -5.97
N GLU A 28 -2.52 -4.14 -5.91
CA GLU A 28 -3.30 -4.59 -4.76
C GLU A 28 -2.42 -5.47 -3.87
N VAL A 29 -2.38 -5.16 -2.58
CA VAL A 29 -1.54 -5.82 -1.58
C VAL A 29 -2.37 -6.23 -0.38
N ASN A 30 -2.04 -7.38 0.21
CA ASN A 30 -2.66 -7.84 1.44
C ASN A 30 -2.14 -7.00 2.63
N VAL A 31 -3.07 -6.54 3.46
CA VAL A 31 -2.82 -5.72 4.64
C VAL A 31 -3.39 -6.36 5.91
N SER A 32 -3.68 -7.66 5.90
CA SER A 32 -4.27 -8.38 7.06
C SER A 32 -3.42 -8.30 8.34
N PHE A 33 -2.14 -7.98 8.23
CA PHE A 33 -1.19 -7.94 9.35
C PHE A 33 -0.88 -6.52 9.86
N VAL A 34 -1.40 -5.48 9.21
CA VAL A 34 -1.08 -4.08 9.53
C VAL A 34 -2.30 -3.17 9.35
N ASP A 35 -2.55 -2.28 10.30
CA ASP A 35 -3.56 -1.25 10.14
C ASP A 35 -3.06 -0.15 9.20
N VAL A 36 -3.71 0.02 8.05
CA VAL A 36 -3.37 1.03 7.05
C VAL A 36 -4.55 1.96 6.78
N LYS A 37 -4.25 3.22 6.48
CA LYS A 37 -5.22 4.26 6.12
C LYS A 37 -4.90 4.85 4.77
N VAL A 38 -5.94 5.29 4.07
CA VAL A 38 -5.79 6.00 2.80
C VAL A 38 -4.93 7.25 2.99
N GLY A 39 -3.89 7.40 2.16
CA GLY A 39 -2.96 8.51 2.21
C GLY A 39 -1.67 8.26 2.99
N GLU A 40 -1.55 7.16 3.75
CA GLU A 40 -0.30 6.76 4.40
C GLU A 40 0.75 6.29 3.37
N THR A 41 2.04 6.40 3.73
CA THR A 41 3.22 6.12 2.88
C THR A 41 4.31 5.36 3.59
#